data_AF-A0A8W8KZQ3-F1
#
_entry.id   AF-A0A8W8KZQ3-F1
#
_cell.length_a   1.000
_cell.length_b   1.000
_cell.length_c   1.000
_cell.angle_alpha   90.00
_cell.angle_beta   90.00
_cell.angle_gamma   90.00
#
_symmetry.space_group_name_H-M   'P 1'
#
loop_
_entity.id
_entity.type
_entity.pdbx_description
1 polymer ?
#
loop_
_entity_poly.entity_id
_entity_poly.type
_entity_poly.pdbx_seq_one_letter_code
_entity_poly.pdbx_strand_id
1 'polypeptide(L)'
;NMNDHYLKIHPSEMAKRRRGGPKLEFLKLKFCVIEEIEDRIDSRTNSPYSYTTVLTSGGRVYGLGIDPSQVERIQKDKFYRIHTPSPINGIFHLEEKTKMEEIKKFAIAPEKIQEALYPPCMKVSDLTEEKLITIAIRTRLSVQGYVQLVSKIYDEDRCPKRTLILKETMEGRRPATMFVRLWREKTEINPKVGSLVQVLSLKLTDYKDSREIHSTPSTVLREVSEEQPPTQTDTQAASQ
;
A
#
# COMPACT_ATOMS: atom_id res chain seq x y z
N ASN A 1 -36.71 -11.35 -1.57
CA ASN A 1 -36.81 -12.63 -2.29
C ASN A 1 -35.88 -12.62 -3.49
N MET A 2 -34.95 -13.60 -3.52
CA MET A 2 -34.05 -14.02 -4.63
C MET A 2 -33.04 -12.97 -5.14
N ASN A 3 -31.72 -13.17 -5.21
CA ASN A 3 -30.83 -14.32 -4.99
C ASN A 3 -29.42 -13.76 -4.71
N ASP A 4 -28.95 -13.85 -3.47
CA ASP A 4 -27.53 -13.66 -3.13
C ASP A 4 -26.84 -15.02 -3.15
N HIS A 5 -26.06 -15.30 -4.20
CA HIS A 5 -25.18 -16.45 -4.24
C HIS A 5 -23.88 -16.17 -3.46
N TYR A 6 -23.94 -16.57 -2.20
CA TYR A 6 -22.88 -16.92 -1.25
C TYR A 6 -21.47 -17.19 -1.80
N LEU A 7 -20.48 -16.58 -1.15
CA LEU A 7 -19.11 -17.09 -1.00
C LEU A 7 -18.68 -16.97 0.47
N LYS A 8 -19.34 -17.76 1.34
CA LYS A 8 -18.72 -18.23 2.59
C LYS A 8 -17.99 -19.53 2.24
N ILE A 9 -16.70 -19.47 1.95
CA ILE A 9 -15.92 -20.70 1.74
C ILE A 9 -15.50 -21.22 3.12
N HIS A 10 -16.28 -22.15 3.67
CA HIS A 10 -15.83 -22.97 4.79
C HIS A 10 -14.71 -23.92 4.31
N PRO A 11 -13.70 -24.22 5.15
CA PRO A 11 -12.58 -25.10 4.77
C PRO A 11 -13.00 -26.50 4.27
N SER A 12 -14.16 -27.00 4.70
CA SER A 12 -14.73 -28.28 4.26
C SER A 12 -15.39 -28.26 2.88
N GLU A 13 -15.73 -27.09 2.33
CA GLU A 13 -16.29 -26.96 0.97
C GLU A 13 -15.21 -26.86 -0.13
N MET A 14 -14.00 -26.38 0.20
CA MET A 14 -12.86 -26.42 -0.75
C MET A 14 -12.49 -27.85 -1.15
N ALA A 15 -12.73 -28.82 -0.25
CA ALA A 15 -12.42 -30.23 -0.50
C ALA A 15 -13.44 -30.92 -1.43
N LYS A 16 -14.69 -30.43 -1.53
CA LYS A 16 -15.77 -31.07 -2.29
C LYS A 16 -16.00 -30.51 -3.70
N ARG A 17 -15.44 -29.34 -4.06
CA ARG A 17 -15.47 -28.82 -5.45
C ARG A 17 -14.39 -29.40 -6.38
N ARG A 18 -13.83 -30.57 -6.03
CA ARG A 18 -12.87 -31.30 -6.87
C ARG A 18 -13.58 -32.19 -7.88
N ARG A 19 -13.95 -31.62 -9.02
CA ARG A 19 -14.03 -32.27 -10.35
C ARG A 19 -14.43 -31.20 -11.39
N GLY A 20 -13.48 -30.42 -11.88
CA GLY A 20 -13.67 -29.60 -13.10
C GLY A 20 -13.27 -28.12 -13.07
N GLY A 21 -12.75 -27.58 -11.96
CA GLY A 21 -12.21 -26.20 -11.95
C GLY A 21 -10.85 -26.10 -12.67
N PRO A 22 -10.46 -24.92 -13.19
CA PRO A 22 -9.15 -24.72 -13.82
C PRO A 22 -8.04 -25.14 -12.86
N LYS A 23 -7.03 -25.85 -13.38
CA LYS A 23 -5.85 -26.25 -12.59
C LYS A 23 -5.26 -24.98 -11.97
N LEU A 24 -5.24 -24.91 -10.64
CA LEU A 24 -4.46 -23.90 -9.92
C LEU A 24 -3.00 -24.11 -10.29
N GLU A 25 -2.46 -23.23 -11.13
CA GLU A 25 -1.03 -23.21 -11.39
C GLU A 25 -0.30 -22.79 -10.12
N PHE A 26 0.59 -23.66 -9.66
CA PHE A 26 1.45 -23.35 -8.53
C PHE A 26 2.71 -22.68 -9.05
N LEU A 27 3.01 -21.52 -8.48
CA LEU A 27 4.20 -20.74 -8.77
C LEU A 27 5.31 -21.10 -7.79
N LYS A 28 6.53 -21.25 -8.30
CA LYS A 28 7.75 -21.26 -7.50
C LYS A 28 8.36 -19.88 -7.57
N LEU A 29 8.32 -19.15 -6.45
CA LEU A 29 8.76 -17.76 -6.40
C LEU A 29 9.85 -17.59 -5.34
N LYS A 30 10.75 -16.64 -5.59
CA LYS A 30 11.68 -16.11 -4.60
C LYS A 30 11.28 -14.68 -4.29
N PHE A 31 11.20 -14.33 -3.02
CA PHE A 31 10.89 -12.96 -2.61
C PHE A 31 11.68 -12.56 -1.36
N CYS A 32 11.86 -11.25 -1.17
CA CYS A 32 12.25 -10.66 0.10
C CYS A 32 11.05 -9.98 0.76
N VAL A 33 11.02 -9.98 2.08
CA VAL A 33 10.03 -9.27 2.88
C VAL A 33 10.54 -7.84 3.08
N ILE A 34 9.80 -6.85 2.60
CA ILE A 34 10.28 -5.46 2.50
C ILE A 34 9.58 -4.50 3.45
N GLU A 35 8.56 -4.96 4.18
CA GLU A 35 7.85 -4.18 5.20
C GLU A 35 7.70 -4.99 6.49
N GLU A 36 7.45 -4.28 7.60
CA GLU A 36 7.07 -4.91 8.86
C GLU A 36 5.77 -5.72 8.69
N ILE A 37 5.62 -6.76 9.52
CA ILE A 37 4.38 -7.52 9.58
C ILE A 37 3.37 -6.72 10.42
N GLU A 38 2.18 -6.53 9.87
CA GLU A 38 1.06 -5.92 10.57
C GLU A 38 -0.02 -6.96 10.87
N ASP A 39 -0.52 -6.95 12.10
CA ASP A 39 -1.76 -7.63 12.41
C ASP A 39 -2.97 -6.84 11.91
N ARG A 40 -3.90 -7.54 11.30
CA ARG A 40 -5.09 -7.00 10.64
C ARG A 40 -6.31 -7.80 11.03
N ILE A 41 -7.47 -7.19 10.80
CA ILE A 41 -8.78 -7.82 10.99
C ILE A 41 -9.51 -7.71 9.66
N ASP A 42 -10.00 -8.83 9.11
CA ASP A 42 -10.87 -8.78 7.93
C ASP A 42 -12.20 -8.17 8.36
N SER A 43 -12.57 -7.02 7.79
CA SER A 43 -13.78 -6.29 8.17
C SER A 43 -15.08 -7.06 7.88
N ARG A 44 -15.05 -8.10 7.05
CA ARG A 44 -16.22 -8.91 6.67
C ARG A 44 -16.42 -10.09 7.62
N THR A 45 -15.34 -10.71 8.07
CA THR A 45 -15.40 -11.92 8.93
C THR A 45 -15.02 -11.65 10.38
N ASN A 46 -14.48 -10.46 10.67
CA ASN A 46 -13.87 -10.08 11.94
C ASN A 46 -12.74 -11.03 12.39
N SER A 47 -12.11 -11.73 11.44
CA SER A 47 -11.04 -12.69 11.72
C SER A 47 -9.68 -11.99 11.70
N PRO A 48 -8.81 -12.26 12.69
CA PRO A 48 -7.45 -11.76 12.67
C PRO A 48 -6.63 -12.46 11.59
N TYR A 49 -5.74 -11.71 10.95
CA TYR A 49 -4.71 -12.23 10.06
C TYR A 49 -3.51 -11.28 10.07
N SER A 50 -2.33 -11.79 9.78
CA SER A 50 -1.15 -10.94 9.65
C SER A 50 -0.86 -10.65 8.18
N TYR A 51 -0.22 -9.52 7.89
CA TYR A 51 0.04 -9.09 6.52
C TYR A 51 1.39 -8.41 6.41
N THR A 52 2.09 -8.69 5.33
CA THR A 52 3.29 -7.94 4.94
C THR A 52 3.35 -7.74 3.43
N THR A 53 4.37 -7.02 2.97
CA THR A 53 4.66 -6.80 1.56
C THR A 53 5.97 -7.46 1.19
N VAL A 54 5.96 -8.11 0.03
CA VAL A 54 7.12 -8.83 -0.50
C VAL A 54 7.50 -8.30 -1.87
N LEU A 55 8.80 -8.31 -2.16
CA LEU A 55 9.37 -8.02 -3.46
C LEU A 55 9.94 -9.30 -4.06
N THR A 56 9.40 -9.70 -5.21
CA THR A 56 9.85 -10.91 -5.91
C THR A 56 11.18 -10.68 -6.61
N SER A 57 11.91 -11.75 -6.94
CA SER A 57 13.12 -11.70 -7.76
C SER A 57 12.93 -11.12 -9.15
N GLY A 58 11.69 -11.05 -9.65
CA GLY A 58 11.35 -10.34 -10.88
C GLY A 58 11.07 -8.85 -10.70
N GLY A 59 11.30 -8.28 -9.52
CA GLY A 59 11.07 -6.86 -9.22
C GLY A 59 9.61 -6.48 -9.01
N ARG A 60 8.70 -7.45 -8.82
CA ARG A 60 7.28 -7.19 -8.59
C ARG A 60 6.92 -7.23 -7.11
N VAL A 61 6.10 -6.26 -6.69
CA VAL A 61 5.58 -6.14 -5.32
C VAL A 61 4.26 -6.88 -5.19
N TYR A 62 4.12 -7.66 -4.12
CA TYR A 62 2.89 -8.36 -3.76
C TYR A 62 2.60 -8.22 -2.28
N GLY A 63 1.33 -8.37 -1.90
CA GLY A 63 0.96 -8.64 -0.53
C GLY A 63 1.22 -10.10 -0.16
N LEU A 64 1.48 -10.34 1.12
CA LEU A 64 1.51 -11.67 1.72
C LEU A 64 0.57 -11.65 2.92
N GLY A 65 -0.60 -12.28 2.77
CA GLY A 65 -1.48 -12.60 3.88
C GLY A 65 -0.95 -13.84 4.59
N ILE A 66 -0.81 -13.75 5.90
CA ILE A 66 -0.16 -14.75 6.74
C ILE A 66 -1.19 -15.26 7.75
N ASP A 67 -1.39 -16.58 7.76
CA ASP A 67 -2.11 -17.22 8.84
C ASP A 67 -1.39 -16.96 10.17
N PRO A 68 -2.09 -16.58 11.26
CA PRO A 68 -1.45 -16.27 12.54
C PRO A 68 -0.50 -17.35 13.06
N SER A 69 -0.78 -18.64 12.79
CA SER A 69 0.09 -19.75 13.18
C SER A 69 1.43 -19.81 12.42
N GLN A 70 1.57 -19.02 11.35
CA GLN A 70 2.73 -19.04 10.45
C GLN A 70 3.57 -17.76 10.54
N VAL A 71 3.19 -16.79 11.37
CA VAL A 71 3.85 -15.47 11.48
C VAL A 71 5.34 -15.60 11.80
N GLU A 72 5.70 -16.49 12.72
CA GLU A 72 7.10 -16.70 13.15
C GLU A 72 8.01 -17.21 12.02
N ARG A 73 7.45 -17.74 10.93
CA ARG A 73 8.22 -18.21 9.76
C ARG A 73 8.68 -17.06 8.85
N ILE A 74 8.17 -15.85 9.05
CA ILE A 74 8.42 -14.67 8.21
C ILE A 74 9.06 -13.57 9.05
N GLN A 75 10.10 -12.96 8.51
CA GLN A 75 10.75 -11.79 9.10
C GLN A 75 11.09 -10.80 8.01
N LYS A 76 11.05 -9.50 8.34
CA LYS A 76 11.50 -8.43 7.46
C LYS A 76 12.97 -8.61 7.09
N ASP A 77 13.32 -8.18 5.87
CA ASP A 77 14.67 -8.24 5.29
C ASP A 77 15.23 -9.66 5.08
N LYS A 78 14.41 -10.69 5.32
CA LYS A 78 14.72 -12.09 4.99
C LYS A 78 14.20 -12.47 3.60
N PHE A 79 14.77 -13.55 3.07
CA PHE A 79 14.54 -14.03 1.71
C PHE A 79 13.95 -15.43 1.76
N TYR A 80 12.91 -15.67 0.98
CA TYR A 80 12.19 -16.92 0.99
C TYR A 80 11.99 -17.46 -0.42
N ARG A 81 11.95 -18.79 -0.52
CA ARG A 81 11.39 -19.50 -1.67
C ARG A 81 10.05 -20.08 -1.24
N ILE A 82 9.00 -19.79 -2.02
CA ILE A 82 7.63 -20.25 -1.76
C ILE A 82 7.12 -21.07 -2.94
N HIS A 83 6.29 -22.07 -2.64
CA HIS A 83 5.47 -22.78 -3.61
C HIS A 83 4.00 -22.56 -3.27
N THR A 84 3.36 -21.65 -4.02
CA THR A 84 2.03 -21.11 -3.72
C THR A 84 1.18 -21.05 -4.97
N PRO A 85 -0.16 -21.13 -4.87
CA PRO A 85 -1.03 -20.71 -5.95
C PRO A 85 -0.74 -19.27 -6.41
N SER A 86 -1.17 -18.96 -7.63
CA SER A 86 -1.21 -17.59 -8.15
C SER A 86 -1.91 -16.62 -7.17
N PRO A 87 -1.44 -15.37 -7.08
CA PRO A 87 -1.97 -14.42 -6.11
C PRO A 87 -3.39 -13.99 -6.51
N ILE A 88 -4.26 -13.82 -5.52
CA ILE A 88 -5.61 -13.27 -5.71
C ILE A 88 -5.55 -11.79 -5.36
N ASN A 89 -5.93 -10.90 -6.29
CA ASN A 89 -5.85 -9.44 -6.12
C ASN A 89 -4.46 -8.95 -5.65
N GLY A 90 -3.41 -9.58 -6.16
CA GLY A 90 -2.02 -9.25 -5.81
C GLY A 90 -1.58 -9.72 -4.42
N ILE A 91 -2.30 -10.67 -3.79
CA ILE A 91 -1.97 -11.21 -2.47
C ILE A 91 -1.68 -12.71 -2.56
N PHE A 92 -0.52 -13.12 -2.05
CA PHE A 92 -0.21 -14.51 -1.75
C PHE A 92 -0.70 -14.87 -0.34
N HIS A 93 -1.04 -16.13 -0.14
CA HIS A 93 -1.53 -16.64 1.14
C HIS A 93 -0.56 -17.68 1.71
N LEU A 94 0.01 -17.37 2.86
CA LEU A 94 0.83 -18.30 3.64
C LEU A 94 -0.07 -19.04 4.62
N GLU A 95 -0.46 -20.26 4.22
CA GLU A 95 -1.20 -21.21 5.05
C GLU A 95 -0.24 -22.23 5.67
N GLU A 96 -0.72 -23.01 6.65
CA GLU A 96 0.05 -24.07 7.32
C GLU A 96 0.72 -25.05 6.35
N LYS A 97 -0.03 -25.49 5.32
CA LYS A 97 0.45 -26.42 4.30
C LYS A 97 1.34 -25.78 3.22
N THR A 98 1.52 -24.46 3.24
CA THR A 98 2.31 -23.76 2.22
C THR A 98 3.79 -24.09 2.38
N LYS A 99 4.36 -24.70 1.34
CA LYS A 99 5.78 -25.04 1.29
C LYS A 99 6.58 -23.76 1.10
N MET A 100 7.38 -23.42 2.10
CA MET A 100 8.23 -22.24 2.13
C MET A 100 9.49 -22.53 2.92
N GLU A 101 10.61 -22.01 2.44
CA GLU A 101 11.92 -22.10 3.07
C GLU A 101 12.61 -20.73 3.05
N GLU A 102 13.34 -20.41 4.12
CA GLU A 102 14.29 -19.29 4.10
C GLU A 102 15.48 -19.68 3.21
N ILE A 103 15.94 -18.75 2.39
CA ILE A 103 17.05 -18.94 1.48
C ILE A 103 18.10 -17.86 1.69
N LYS A 104 19.32 -18.11 1.19
CA LYS A 104 20.31 -17.04 1.07
C LYS A 104 19.77 -15.95 0.14
N LYS A 105 20.16 -14.70 0.43
CA LYS A 105 19.86 -13.53 -0.40
C LYS A 105 20.06 -13.85 -1.88
N PHE A 106 19.06 -13.53 -2.69
CA PHE A 106 19.18 -13.57 -4.15
C PHE A 106 19.46 -12.16 -4.69
N ALA A 107 19.87 -12.07 -5.96
CA ALA A 107 20.29 -10.83 -6.59
C ALA A 107 19.11 -9.84 -6.75
N ILE A 108 18.89 -9.04 -5.71
CA ILE A 108 18.13 -7.79 -5.73
C ILE A 108 19.07 -6.71 -5.24
N ALA A 109 19.25 -5.69 -6.07
CA ALA A 109 19.99 -4.49 -5.72
C ALA A 109 19.21 -3.70 -4.64
N PRO A 110 19.84 -3.22 -3.55
CA PRO A 110 19.15 -2.46 -2.50
C PRO A 110 18.29 -1.30 -3.03
N GLU A 111 18.74 -0.67 -4.12
CA GLU A 111 18.06 0.44 -4.80
C GLU A 111 16.69 -0.01 -5.33
N LYS A 112 16.55 -1.26 -5.77
CA LYS A 112 15.26 -1.82 -6.22
C LYS A 112 14.26 -1.99 -5.08
N ILE A 113 14.73 -2.25 -3.86
CA ILE A 113 13.87 -2.28 -2.67
C ILE A 113 13.41 -0.86 -2.34
N GLN A 114 14.34 0.11 -2.39
CA GLN A 114 14.03 1.52 -2.17
C GLN A 114 13.03 2.05 -3.21
N GLU A 115 13.25 1.79 -4.50
CA GLU A 115 12.32 2.17 -5.59
C GLU A 115 10.93 1.53 -5.40
N ALA A 116 10.88 0.27 -4.96
CA ALA A 116 9.62 -0.42 -4.70
C ALA A 116 8.86 0.16 -3.51
N LEU A 117 9.57 0.56 -2.45
CA LEU A 117 8.95 1.16 -1.25
C LEU A 117 8.58 2.63 -1.49
N TYR A 118 9.44 3.38 -2.16
CA TYR A 118 9.35 4.84 -2.32
C TYR A 118 9.43 5.21 -3.80
N PRO A 119 8.40 4.88 -4.60
CA PRO A 119 8.36 5.28 -5.99
C PRO A 119 8.32 6.81 -6.14
N PRO A 120 8.64 7.36 -7.32
CA PRO A 120 8.55 8.79 -7.59
C PRO A 120 7.18 9.37 -7.24
N CYS A 121 7.17 10.61 -6.74
CA CYS A 121 5.93 11.31 -6.43
C CYS A 121 5.12 11.58 -7.70
N MET A 122 3.86 11.16 -7.67
CA MET A 122 2.84 11.52 -8.65
C MET A 122 2.17 12.83 -8.25
N LYS A 123 1.60 13.49 -9.24
CA LYS A 123 0.73 14.64 -9.02
C LYS A 123 -0.63 14.19 -8.51
N VAL A 124 -1.30 15.03 -7.72
CA VAL A 124 -2.68 14.76 -7.26
C VAL A 124 -3.63 14.58 -8.45
N SER A 125 -3.46 15.35 -9.53
CA SER A 125 -4.26 15.23 -10.75
C SER A 125 -4.09 13.89 -11.47
N ASP A 126 -3.05 13.10 -11.16
CA ASP A 126 -2.85 11.75 -11.70
C ASP A 126 -3.51 10.65 -10.85
N LEU A 127 -4.05 11.01 -9.68
CA LEU A 127 -4.62 10.09 -8.70
C LEU A 127 -6.09 10.42 -8.38
N THR A 128 -6.81 11.02 -9.33
CA THR A 128 -8.26 11.21 -9.26
C THR A 128 -9.00 9.86 -9.33
N GLU A 129 -10.22 9.78 -8.80
CA GLU A 129 -11.01 8.53 -8.78
C GLU A 129 -11.08 7.84 -10.16
N GLU A 130 -11.29 8.61 -11.23
CA GLU A 130 -11.31 8.13 -12.62
C GLU A 130 -9.96 7.56 -13.09
N LYS A 131 -8.83 8.13 -12.64
CA LYS A 131 -7.51 7.60 -12.98
C LYS A 131 -7.13 6.40 -12.11
N LEU A 132 -7.59 6.36 -10.86
CA LEU A 132 -7.31 5.25 -9.95
C LEU A 132 -7.78 3.92 -10.51
N ILE A 133 -8.87 3.84 -11.27
CA ILE A 133 -9.36 2.59 -11.88
C ILE A 133 -8.41 1.99 -12.93
N THR A 134 -7.49 2.79 -13.47
CA THR A 134 -6.53 2.35 -14.49
C THR A 134 -5.24 1.77 -13.90
N ILE A 135 -4.94 2.09 -12.64
CA ILE A 135 -3.71 1.67 -11.96
C ILE A 135 -3.89 0.26 -11.38
N ALA A 136 -2.91 -0.63 -11.48
CA ALA A 136 -3.07 -1.96 -10.87
C ALA A 136 -3.23 -1.87 -9.34
N ILE A 137 -4.11 -2.68 -8.75
CA ILE A 137 -4.28 -2.75 -7.29
C ILE A 137 -2.95 -3.17 -6.64
N ARG A 138 -2.69 -2.71 -5.42
CA ARG A 138 -1.43 -2.87 -4.67
C ARG A 138 -0.21 -2.20 -5.30
N THR A 139 -0.38 -1.43 -6.38
CA THR A 139 0.68 -0.53 -6.87
C THR A 139 1.10 0.41 -5.74
N ARG A 140 2.41 0.54 -5.59
CA ARG A 140 3.02 1.48 -4.65
C ARG A 140 2.98 2.86 -5.25
N LEU A 141 2.56 3.83 -4.46
CA LEU A 141 2.35 5.20 -4.89
C LEU A 141 3.04 6.16 -3.91
N SER A 142 3.53 7.26 -4.44
CA SER A 142 3.93 8.42 -3.64
C SER A 142 3.22 9.63 -4.24
N VAL A 143 2.84 10.59 -3.43
CA VAL A 143 2.12 11.78 -3.91
C VAL A 143 2.67 13.04 -3.25
N GLN A 144 2.72 14.12 -4.02
CA GLN A 144 3.00 15.46 -3.51
C GLN A 144 1.75 16.33 -3.65
N GLY A 145 1.40 17.06 -2.60
CA GLY A 145 0.29 17.99 -2.62
C GLY A 145 0.22 18.85 -1.37
N TYR A 146 -0.59 19.89 -1.42
CA TYR A 146 -0.86 20.73 -0.26
C TYR A 146 -1.90 20.08 0.64
N VAL A 147 -1.67 20.10 1.94
CA VAL A 147 -2.61 19.58 2.93
C VAL A 147 -3.83 20.50 2.97
N GLN A 148 -4.97 20.02 2.49
CA GLN A 148 -6.23 20.75 2.60
C GLN A 148 -6.89 20.49 3.95
N LEU A 149 -6.87 19.24 4.41
CA LEU A 149 -7.55 18.83 5.63
C LEU A 149 -6.87 17.60 6.23
N VAL A 150 -6.80 17.59 7.56
CA VAL A 150 -6.46 16.42 8.37
C VAL A 150 -7.67 16.10 9.24
N SER A 151 -8.27 14.93 9.07
CA SER A 151 -9.45 14.55 9.85
C SER A 151 -9.07 14.22 11.30
N LYS A 152 -10.06 14.23 12.20
CA LYS A 152 -9.94 13.51 13.48
C LYS A 152 -9.70 12.01 13.23
N ILE A 153 -9.16 11.33 14.24
CA ILE A 153 -9.07 9.87 14.22
C ILE A 153 -10.49 9.32 14.41
N TYR A 154 -10.79 8.21 13.73
CA TYR A 154 -12.07 7.50 13.82
C TYR A 154 -11.82 5.98 13.82
N ASP A 155 -12.83 5.20 14.23
CA ASP A 155 -12.74 3.74 14.34
C ASP A 155 -11.66 3.27 15.35
N GLU A 156 -11.47 4.05 16.42
CA GLU A 156 -10.39 3.89 17.42
C GLU A 156 -10.42 2.52 18.11
N ASP A 157 -11.61 1.99 18.41
CA ASP A 157 -11.78 0.73 19.14
C ASP A 157 -11.49 -0.53 18.29
N ARG A 158 -11.35 -0.40 16.96
CA ARG A 158 -11.13 -1.53 16.06
C ARG A 158 -9.88 -1.41 15.22
N CYS A 159 -9.79 -0.32 14.46
CA CYS A 159 -8.72 -0.08 13.51
C CYS A 159 -8.66 1.43 13.28
N PRO A 160 -7.93 2.17 14.14
CA PRO A 160 -7.92 3.62 14.09
C PRO A 160 -7.53 4.09 12.70
N LYS A 161 -8.27 5.07 12.19
CA LYS A 161 -8.09 5.65 10.86
C LYS A 161 -8.10 7.16 10.94
N ARG A 162 -7.36 7.78 10.04
CA ARG A 162 -7.34 9.23 9.78
C ARG A 162 -7.32 9.45 8.28
N THR A 163 -7.94 10.51 7.82
CA THR A 163 -7.92 10.91 6.42
C THR A 163 -7.12 12.19 6.26
N LEU A 164 -6.15 12.14 5.35
CA LEU A 164 -5.54 13.34 4.78
C LEU A 164 -6.21 13.64 3.44
N ILE A 165 -6.59 14.90 3.25
CA ILE A 165 -7.04 15.41 1.96
C ILE A 165 -5.92 16.28 1.40
N LEU A 166 -5.40 15.89 0.25
CA LEU A 166 -4.37 16.64 -0.47
C LEU A 166 -5.00 17.30 -1.69
N LYS A 167 -4.59 18.54 -1.97
CA LYS A 167 -4.90 19.25 -3.20
C LYS A 167 -3.63 19.54 -3.99
N GLU A 168 -3.74 19.57 -5.31
CA GLU A 168 -2.58 19.81 -6.17
C GLU A 168 -1.98 21.21 -5.98
N THR A 169 -2.84 22.23 -5.90
CA THR A 169 -2.46 23.65 -5.77
C THR A 169 -3.25 24.32 -4.65
N MET A 170 -2.69 25.37 -4.05
CA MET A 170 -3.42 26.17 -3.07
C MET A 170 -4.54 27.02 -3.69
N GLU A 171 -4.31 27.49 -4.92
CA GLU A 171 -5.15 28.41 -5.66
C GLU A 171 -5.96 27.70 -6.76
N GLY A 172 -7.04 28.34 -7.21
CA GLY A 172 -7.93 27.85 -8.28
C GLY A 172 -9.33 27.49 -7.79
N ARG A 173 -10.33 27.57 -8.68
CA ARG A 173 -11.75 27.35 -8.33
C ARG A 173 -12.07 25.90 -7.92
N ARG A 174 -11.37 24.91 -8.50
CA ARG A 174 -11.55 23.47 -8.24
C ARG A 174 -10.24 22.71 -8.49
N PRO A 175 -9.23 22.84 -7.61
CA PRO A 175 -8.01 22.07 -7.74
C PRO A 175 -8.32 20.57 -7.64
N ALA A 176 -7.53 19.73 -8.31
CA ALA A 176 -7.62 18.28 -8.13
C ALA A 176 -7.36 17.94 -6.66
N THR A 177 -8.15 17.00 -6.13
CA THR A 177 -8.03 16.55 -4.74
C THR A 177 -7.90 15.04 -4.69
N MET A 178 -7.27 14.53 -3.63
CA MET A 178 -7.20 13.11 -3.35
C MET A 178 -7.29 12.83 -1.85
N PHE A 179 -7.70 11.61 -1.53
CA PHE A 179 -7.88 11.14 -0.16
C PHE A 179 -6.84 10.07 0.16
N VAL A 180 -6.02 10.30 1.19
CA VAL A 180 -5.12 9.30 1.76
C VAL A 180 -5.70 8.81 3.07
N ARG A 181 -5.98 7.51 3.18
CA ARG A 181 -6.39 6.88 4.44
C ARG A 181 -5.15 6.40 5.20
N LEU A 182 -4.89 7.03 6.33
CA LEU A 182 -3.87 6.61 7.29
C LEU A 182 -4.49 5.64 8.29
N TRP A 183 -3.84 4.51 8.54
CA TRP A 183 -4.34 3.44 9.38
C TRP A 183 -3.37 3.18 10.54
N ARG A 184 -3.92 2.75 11.69
CA ARG A 184 -3.14 2.28 12.85
C ARG A 184 -2.11 3.31 13.32
N GLU A 185 -0.85 2.94 13.43
CA GLU A 185 0.25 3.81 13.88
C GLU A 185 0.39 5.02 12.95
N LYS A 186 0.02 4.89 11.66
CA LYS A 186 0.07 6.00 10.71
C LYS A 186 -0.98 7.07 10.99
N THR A 187 -1.97 6.81 11.83
CA THR A 187 -2.92 7.86 12.26
C THR A 187 -2.27 8.98 13.07
N GLU A 188 -1.07 8.77 13.61
CA GLU A 188 -0.32 9.81 14.32
C GLU A 188 0.18 10.93 13.39
N ILE A 189 0.31 10.66 12.09
CA ILE A 189 0.73 11.65 11.07
C ILE A 189 -0.28 12.80 11.04
N ASN A 190 0.17 14.00 11.45
CA ASN A 190 -0.65 15.20 11.62
C ASN A 190 0.00 16.46 11.01
N PRO A 191 0.16 16.53 9.67
CA PRO A 191 0.81 17.68 9.04
C PRO A 191 -0.04 18.94 9.18
N LYS A 192 0.61 20.10 9.10
CA LYS A 192 -0.08 21.39 9.17
C LYS A 192 -0.95 21.62 7.92
N VAL A 193 -2.19 22.06 8.11
CA VAL A 193 -3.03 22.48 6.98
C VAL A 193 -2.36 23.63 6.22
N GLY A 194 -2.32 23.52 4.89
CA GLY A 194 -1.68 24.46 3.99
C GLY A 194 -0.23 24.14 3.64
N SER A 195 0.44 23.22 4.34
CA SER A 195 1.83 22.86 3.99
C SER A 195 1.88 21.99 2.73
N LEU A 196 2.91 22.20 1.90
CA LEU A 196 3.27 21.28 0.82
C LEU A 196 3.96 20.05 1.43
N VAL A 197 3.43 18.86 1.12
CA VAL A 197 3.97 17.60 1.66
C VAL A 197 4.15 16.56 0.56
N GLN A 198 5.11 15.67 0.77
CA GLN A 198 5.20 14.39 0.09
C GLN A 198 4.73 13.29 1.04
N VAL A 199 3.74 12.50 0.61
CA VAL A 199 3.34 11.28 1.31
C VAL A 199 3.84 10.10 0.49
N LEU A 200 4.80 9.37 1.06
CA LEU A 200 5.54 8.32 0.40
C LEU A 200 5.05 6.94 0.85
N SER A 201 5.25 5.93 -0.01
CA SER A 201 4.90 4.52 0.26
C SER A 201 3.43 4.34 0.63
N LEU A 202 2.54 4.67 -0.29
CA LEU A 202 1.12 4.40 -0.24
C LEU A 202 0.79 3.16 -1.08
N LYS A 203 -0.39 2.60 -0.89
CA LYS A 203 -0.91 1.51 -1.73
C LYS A 203 -2.32 1.78 -2.22
N LEU A 204 -2.57 1.41 -3.46
CA LEU A 204 -3.92 1.33 -4.00
C LEU A 204 -4.63 0.07 -3.51
N THR A 205 -5.84 0.21 -2.99
CA THR A 205 -6.63 -0.92 -2.45
C THR A 205 -8.08 -0.81 -2.93
N ASP A 206 -8.71 -1.95 -3.20
CA ASP A 206 -10.16 -2.02 -3.38
C ASP A 206 -10.86 -2.03 -2.01
N TYR A 207 -11.78 -1.09 -1.81
CA TYR A 207 -12.59 -0.99 -0.60
C TYR A 207 -14.03 -0.60 -0.94
N LYS A 208 -14.99 -1.47 -0.57
CA LYS A 208 -16.44 -1.25 -0.76
C LYS A 208 -16.79 -0.65 -2.14
N ASP A 209 -16.37 -1.35 -3.20
CA ASP A 209 -16.62 -0.99 -4.61
C ASP A 209 -15.93 0.29 -5.11
N SER A 210 -15.02 0.86 -4.32
CA SER A 210 -14.19 2.00 -4.69
C SER A 210 -12.70 1.66 -4.61
N ARG A 211 -11.88 2.46 -5.29
CA ARG A 211 -10.43 2.41 -5.13
C ARG A 211 -9.98 3.50 -4.19
N GLU A 212 -9.29 3.08 -3.14
CA GLU A 212 -8.78 3.98 -2.11
C GLU A 212 -7.27 3.89 -2.01
N ILE A 213 -6.65 5.01 -1.64
CA ILE A 213 -5.22 5.07 -1.35
C ILE A 213 -5.02 4.98 0.15
N HIS A 214 -4.31 3.95 0.58
CA HIS A 214 -4.06 3.64 2.00
C HIS A 214 -2.58 3.77 2.33
N SER A 215 -2.31 4.08 3.59
CA SER A 215 -0.97 3.93 4.17
C SER A 215 -0.56 2.46 4.27
N THR A 216 0.73 2.28 4.47
CA THR A 216 1.44 1.02 4.67
C THR A 216 2.41 1.17 5.84
N PRO A 217 3.03 0.08 6.33
CA PRO A 217 4.05 0.16 7.38
C PRO A 217 5.18 1.16 7.05
N SER A 218 5.58 1.22 5.78
CA SER A 218 6.64 2.11 5.30
C SER A 218 6.16 3.51 4.92
N THR A 219 4.89 3.87 5.15
CA THR A 219 4.43 5.24 4.87
C THR A 219 5.18 6.25 5.72
N VAL A 220 5.70 7.28 5.04
CA VAL A 220 6.41 8.42 5.62
C VAL A 220 5.84 9.70 5.00
N LEU A 221 5.72 10.74 5.81
CA LEU A 221 5.40 12.10 5.35
C LEU A 221 6.66 12.97 5.43
N ARG A 222 6.91 13.75 4.38
CA ARG A 222 7.98 14.76 4.34
C ARG A 222 7.36 16.11 4.04
N GLU A 223 7.69 17.12 4.83
CA GLU A 223 7.38 18.50 4.47
C GLU A 223 8.35 18.95 3.37
N VAL A 224 7.84 19.66 2.38
CA VAL A 224 8.63 20.21 1.28
C VAL A 224 8.73 21.71 1.49
N SER A 225 9.94 22.21 1.67
CA SER A 225 10.21 23.63 1.62
C SER A 225 9.89 24.12 0.21
N GLU A 226 9.00 25.10 0.05
CA GLU A 226 8.97 25.87 -1.17
C GLU A 226 10.34 26.56 -1.29
N GLU A 227 11.21 26.11 -2.20
CA GLU A 227 12.33 26.94 -2.61
C GLU A 227 11.73 28.26 -3.09
N GLN A 228 12.01 29.35 -2.37
CA GLN A 228 11.68 30.67 -2.85
C GLN A 228 12.26 30.80 -4.26
N PRO A 229 11.50 31.30 -5.25
CA PRO A 229 12.09 31.62 -6.54
C PRO A 229 13.29 32.52 -6.28
N PRO A 230 14.41 32.35 -7.01
CA PRO A 230 15.58 33.18 -6.79
C PRO A 230 15.14 34.63 -6.88
N THR A 231 15.27 35.34 -5.76
CA THR A 231 15.06 36.77 -5.72
C THR A 231 16.04 37.32 -6.73
N GLN A 232 15.55 37.94 -7.80
CA GLN A 232 16.39 38.72 -8.68
C GLN A 232 17.10 39.71 -7.79
N THR A 233 18.40 39.48 -7.54
CA THR A 233 19.27 40.47 -6.95
C THR A 233 19.15 41.72 -7.79
N ASP A 234 18.62 42.78 -7.20
CA ASP A 234 18.69 44.13 -7.70
C ASP A 234 20.14 44.41 -8.11
N THR A 235 20.37 44.50 -9.41
CA THR A 235 21.62 45.07 -9.93
C THR A 235 21.57 46.57 -9.66
N GLN A 236 21.93 46.95 -8.43
CA GLN A 236 22.45 48.28 -8.13
C GLN A 236 23.86 48.15 -7.55
N ALA A 237 24.84 48.37 -8.42
CA ALA A 237 26.12 48.99 -8.10
C ALA A 237 26.62 49.65 -9.39
N ALA A 238 26.45 50.97 -9.49
CA ALA A 238 27.54 51.95 -9.35
C ALA A 238 28.39 52.02 -10.64
N SER A 239 28.13 52.99 -11.52
CA SER A 239 28.92 54.24 -11.56
C SER A 239 30.43 54.01 -11.63
N GLN A 240 30.97 53.95 -12.85
CA GLN A 240 32.13 54.73 -13.30
C GLN A 240 31.95 55.07 -14.78
#